data_AF-A0A942IMX3-F1
#
_entry.id   AF-A0A942IMX3-F1
#
_cell.length_a   1.000
_cell.length_b   1.000
_cell.length_c   1.000
_cell.angle_alpha   90.00
_cell.angle_beta   90.00
_cell.angle_gamma   90.00
#
_symmetry.space_group_name_H-M   'P 1'
#
loop_
_entity.id
_entity.type
_entity.pdbx_description
1 polymer ?
#
loop_
_entity_poly.entity_id
_entity_poly.type
_entity_poly.pdbx_seq_one_letter_code
_entity_poly.pdbx_strand_id
1 'polypeptide(L)'
;MKNSITLSFVFCTFLLGSGLYAQSELPKKKTSGNTQTGGAQKPQNKSGDERPVYQSRPITRNPIMIAPYYFPVYQNNGNQGNQNNNTGPTPEETARYNREMAKNELRRALWDMQSDEQSFVIQDVTKPFEIKGTKGFRVVFPELAFVDSEGNPVLGEVELKMTEFTDNSEFAAANLTTMTTDGQLLETGGMINLEAFSGSDKVQLQNGKTLEIIIPQLNDQKGFQTFYASGTYMVTWSTSPTAQQSDTNSNKKFDGYTIKMLKSKQNLDGKDVTFSIFKNWESLEDYVNSNLKVPTETRANIKKDGIPFLFTIEFNGLGKIKDVKAKYPEYTKNSLISEMIGKIKTILLNAPALSMTDGYLQAGKPYDIMFATAKNYTENIPVMVNMPMSAGKEMPATARETNANPTEKNVNDFAMQGSQLTKINCDRFTNSNSTDTQAFHFERADAIVYVVFKDQRSLIQPTGANGNYVLRKVPTGTNVRYVAVIYGDDGNIQMAVKDAKTENGPVKFDNTEEFKAEKLKKYLNEI
;
A
#
# COMPACT_ATOMS: atom_id res chain seq x y z
N MET A 1 -3.86 -61.53 -52.23
CA MET A 1 -4.29 -60.51 -51.24
C MET A 1 -4.46 -61.22 -49.90
N LYS A 2 -4.03 -60.57 -48.83
CA LYS A 2 -3.43 -61.19 -47.63
C LYS A 2 -4.43 -61.87 -46.68
N ASN A 3 -4.24 -63.18 -46.51
CA ASN A 3 -4.23 -64.01 -45.29
C ASN A 3 -3.92 -63.24 -43.97
N SER A 4 -4.26 -63.64 -42.74
CA SER A 4 -4.99 -64.77 -42.14
C SER A 4 -4.77 -64.69 -40.59
N ILE A 5 -5.78 -65.06 -39.78
CA ILE A 5 -5.72 -65.96 -38.60
C ILE A 5 -4.90 -65.57 -37.31
N THR A 6 -5.66 -65.36 -36.22
CA THR A 6 -5.72 -66.20 -34.98
C THR A 6 -4.71 -66.02 -33.82
N LEU A 7 -5.29 -65.59 -32.68
CA LEU A 7 -5.36 -66.22 -31.33
C LEU A 7 -4.11 -66.56 -30.49
N SER A 8 -4.30 -66.31 -29.19
CA SER A 8 -3.81 -67.03 -28.00
C SER A 8 -2.48 -66.59 -27.34
N PHE A 9 -2.65 -66.28 -26.04
CA PHE A 9 -1.89 -66.71 -24.86
C PHE A 9 -0.36 -66.90 -24.97
N VAL A 10 0.37 -66.40 -23.95
CA VAL A 10 1.20 -67.25 -23.08
C VAL A 10 1.71 -66.46 -21.86
N PHE A 11 1.53 -67.12 -20.72
CA PHE A 11 2.07 -66.89 -19.39
C PHE A 11 3.61 -66.96 -19.38
N CYS A 12 4.28 -66.19 -18.52
CA CYS A 12 5.49 -66.72 -17.87
C CYS A 12 5.68 -66.11 -16.48
N THR A 13 6.00 -67.01 -15.56
CA THR A 13 6.02 -66.89 -14.11
C THR A 13 7.43 -67.24 -13.60
N PHE A 14 7.71 -66.89 -12.33
CA PHE A 14 8.81 -67.36 -11.46
C PHE A 14 10.21 -66.75 -11.75
N LEU A 15 11.04 -66.36 -10.77
CA LEU A 15 11.37 -67.00 -9.49
C LEU A 15 11.93 -66.02 -8.42
N LEU A 16 11.83 -66.49 -7.19
CA LEU A 16 12.29 -65.95 -5.90
C LEU A 16 13.81 -65.73 -5.79
N GLY A 17 14.20 -64.81 -4.90
CA GLY A 17 15.56 -64.67 -4.38
C GLY A 17 15.59 -63.84 -3.10
N SER A 18 15.36 -64.49 -1.98
CA SER A 18 15.57 -64.00 -0.60
C SER A 18 17.05 -63.67 -0.33
N GLY A 19 17.31 -62.54 0.31
CA GLY A 19 18.63 -62.16 0.82
C GLY A 19 18.51 -61.31 2.09
N LEU A 20 18.80 -61.94 3.22
CA LEU A 20 18.85 -61.42 4.59
C LEU A 20 19.96 -60.36 4.78
N TYR A 21 19.68 -59.42 5.69
CA TYR A 21 20.57 -58.72 6.65
C TYR A 21 21.83 -57.97 6.15
N ALA A 22 21.85 -56.66 6.43
CA ALA A 22 22.79 -56.08 7.40
C ALA A 22 22.45 -54.59 7.65
N GLN A 23 21.97 -54.27 8.86
CA GLN A 23 22.07 -52.91 9.41
C GLN A 23 23.54 -52.64 9.73
N SER A 24 24.09 -51.54 9.22
CA SER A 24 25.37 -51.00 9.70
C SER A 24 25.12 -50.10 10.91
N GLU A 25 25.63 -50.56 12.06
CA GLU A 25 25.68 -49.79 13.30
C GLU A 25 26.58 -48.56 13.14
N LEU A 26 26.06 -47.40 13.56
CA LEU A 26 26.83 -46.17 13.73
C LEU A 26 27.70 -46.26 15.00
N PRO A 27 28.97 -45.83 14.95
CA PRO A 27 29.83 -45.84 16.13
C PRO A 27 29.42 -44.75 17.13
N LYS A 28 29.14 -45.17 18.37
CA LYS A 28 28.94 -44.34 19.55
C LYS A 28 30.15 -43.43 19.78
N LYS A 29 29.95 -42.11 19.82
CA LYS A 29 30.96 -41.15 20.29
C LYS A 29 30.65 -40.72 21.73
N LYS A 30 31.70 -40.79 22.54
CA LYS A 30 31.79 -40.65 23.99
C LYS A 30 31.31 -39.29 24.49
N THR A 31 30.51 -39.33 25.55
CA THR A 31 30.32 -38.24 26.52
C THR A 31 31.60 -38.05 27.34
N SER A 32 32.15 -36.84 27.32
CA SER A 32 33.02 -36.32 28.38
C SER A 32 32.33 -35.12 29.01
N GLY A 33 31.94 -35.29 30.28
CA GLY A 33 31.48 -34.18 31.10
C GLY A 33 32.63 -33.23 31.44
N ASN A 34 32.26 -32.00 31.76
CA ASN A 34 32.96 -31.29 32.81
C ASN A 34 31.95 -30.49 33.62
N THR A 35 31.96 -30.78 34.92
CA THR A 35 31.16 -30.18 35.97
C THR A 35 32.08 -29.22 36.72
N GLN A 36 31.64 -27.98 36.96
CA GLN A 36 31.97 -27.18 38.15
C GLN A 36 30.72 -26.31 38.41
N THR A 37 29.81 -26.59 39.34
CA THR A 37 29.82 -26.54 40.82
C THR A 37 30.27 -25.22 41.45
N GLY A 38 29.30 -24.59 42.12
CA GLY A 38 29.42 -23.52 43.12
C GLY A 38 28.26 -22.54 42.97
N GLY A 39 27.24 -22.44 43.82
CA GLY A 39 26.96 -23.03 45.13
C GLY A 39 26.16 -22.02 45.97
N ALA A 40 24.89 -22.34 46.24
CA ALA A 40 24.03 -21.88 47.36
C ALA A 40 23.62 -20.38 47.41
N GLN A 41 22.45 -19.92 47.88
CA GLN A 41 21.40 -20.49 48.73
C GLN A 41 20.02 -19.92 48.34
N LYS A 42 18.97 -20.74 48.51
CA LYS A 42 17.56 -20.32 48.74
C LYS A 42 17.30 -20.30 50.26
N PRO A 43 16.31 -19.53 50.75
CA PRO A 43 15.02 -20.15 51.12
C PRO A 43 13.81 -19.28 50.70
N GLN A 44 12.80 -19.81 50.00
CA GLN A 44 11.60 -20.55 50.48
C GLN A 44 10.46 -19.67 51.04
N ASN A 45 9.36 -19.62 50.26
CA ASN A 45 7.92 -19.75 50.60
C ASN A 45 7.09 -18.80 49.74
N LYS A 46 5.83 -19.06 49.35
CA LYS A 46 4.89 -20.18 49.16
C LYS A 46 3.63 -19.50 48.58
N SER A 47 2.74 -20.28 47.96
CA SER A 47 1.42 -19.92 47.38
C SER A 47 1.46 -18.90 46.24
N GLY A 48 0.94 -19.18 45.04
CA GLY A 48 -0.28 -19.91 44.73
C GLY A 48 -1.23 -18.88 44.16
N ASP A 49 -1.27 -18.77 42.83
CA ASP A 49 -2.45 -18.33 42.07
C ASP A 49 -2.22 -18.56 40.58
N GLU A 50 -3.24 -19.12 39.96
CA GLU A 50 -3.34 -19.52 38.57
C GLU A 50 -3.17 -18.30 37.65
N ARG A 51 -2.29 -18.41 36.64
CA ARG A 51 -2.19 -17.41 35.56
C ARG A 51 -3.15 -17.81 34.43
N PRO A 52 -4.06 -16.93 33.99
CA PRO A 52 -4.85 -17.21 32.81
C PRO A 52 -3.98 -17.18 31.55
N VAL A 53 -4.28 -18.13 30.66
CA VAL A 53 -3.73 -18.28 29.30
C VAL A 53 -3.97 -17.00 28.51
N TYR A 54 -2.88 -16.34 28.09
CA TYR A 54 -2.93 -15.18 27.21
C TYR A 54 -3.29 -15.66 25.80
N GLN A 55 -4.55 -15.50 25.41
CA GLN A 55 -4.93 -15.57 23.99
C GLN A 55 -4.26 -14.40 23.26
N SER A 56 -3.38 -14.71 22.32
CA SER A 56 -2.70 -13.77 21.45
C SER A 56 -3.71 -12.98 20.62
N ARG A 57 -3.83 -11.67 20.87
CA ARG A 57 -4.54 -10.75 19.96
C ARG A 57 -3.65 -10.43 18.76
N PRO A 58 -4.20 -10.30 17.53
CA PRO A 58 -3.42 -9.95 16.35
C PRO A 58 -2.84 -8.53 16.48
N ILE A 59 -1.57 -8.39 16.16
CA ILE A 59 -0.87 -7.11 16.08
C ILE A 59 -1.31 -6.43 14.77
N THR A 60 -2.26 -5.49 14.83
CA THR A 60 -2.52 -4.56 13.73
C THR A 60 -1.45 -3.48 13.74
N ARG A 61 -0.58 -3.45 12.74
CA ARG A 61 0.31 -2.31 12.49
C ARG A 61 -0.55 -1.11 12.07
N ASN A 62 -0.57 -0.07 12.91
CA ASN A 62 -1.20 1.22 12.60
C ASN A 62 -0.48 1.89 11.42
N PRO A 63 -1.17 2.47 10.43
CA PRO A 63 -0.61 3.54 9.63
C PRO A 63 -0.36 4.75 10.55
N ILE A 64 0.67 5.53 10.23
CA ILE A 64 1.15 6.68 11.02
C ILE A 64 0.04 7.73 11.10
N MET A 65 -0.83 7.59 12.09
CA MET A 65 -1.71 8.61 12.63
C MET A 65 -1.16 8.93 14.01
N ILE A 66 -1.02 10.22 14.32
CA ILE A 66 -0.52 10.72 15.59
C ILE A 66 -1.24 9.97 16.72
N ALA A 67 -0.51 9.13 17.45
CA ALA A 67 -1.04 8.43 18.61
C ALA A 67 -1.67 9.48 19.54
N PRO A 68 -2.83 9.20 20.17
CA PRO A 68 -3.38 10.13 21.15
C PRO A 68 -2.29 10.42 22.18
N TYR A 69 -1.89 11.69 22.30
CA TYR A 69 -1.16 12.13 23.47
C TYR A 69 -2.10 11.94 24.66
N TYR A 70 -2.02 10.75 25.27
CA TYR A 70 -2.56 10.51 26.59
C TYR A 70 -1.76 11.38 27.54
N PHE A 71 -2.25 12.60 27.79
CA PHE A 71 -1.84 13.31 28.99
C PHE A 71 -2.28 12.47 30.18
N PRO A 72 -1.43 12.29 31.21
CA PRO A 72 -1.85 11.63 32.43
C PRO A 72 -3.07 12.36 32.97
N VAL A 73 -4.13 11.60 33.22
CA VAL A 73 -5.31 12.07 33.95
C VAL A 73 -4.80 12.63 35.27
N TYR A 74 -4.93 13.95 35.49
CA TYR A 74 -4.88 14.48 36.85
C TYR A 74 -6.12 13.98 37.57
N GLN A 75 -6.05 12.77 38.12
CA GLN A 75 -6.99 12.33 39.13
C GLN A 75 -6.78 13.25 40.33
N ASN A 76 -7.77 14.07 40.62
CA ASN A 76 -7.82 14.80 41.87
C ASN A 76 -8.09 13.76 42.98
N ASN A 77 -7.03 13.08 43.41
CA ASN A 77 -7.07 12.23 44.58
C ASN A 77 -7.20 13.14 45.79
N GLY A 78 -8.43 13.28 46.27
CA GLY A 78 -8.70 13.83 47.58
C GLY A 78 -7.87 13.10 48.64
N ASN A 79 -7.14 13.89 49.44
CA ASN A 79 -6.39 13.54 50.65
C ASN A 79 -5.23 12.53 50.50
N GLN A 80 -4.00 13.03 50.62
CA GLN A 80 -3.28 13.07 51.91
C GLN A 80 -1.94 13.82 51.78
N GLY A 81 -1.77 14.84 52.62
CA GLY A 81 -0.52 15.39 53.17
C GLY A 81 0.73 15.50 52.30
N ASN A 82 0.94 16.66 51.66
CA ASN A 82 2.19 17.42 51.83
C ASN A 82 2.01 18.86 51.29
N GLN A 83 2.24 19.87 52.12
CA GLN A 83 2.31 21.26 51.64
C GLN A 83 3.68 21.49 51.02
N ASN A 84 3.73 21.72 49.71
CA ASN A 84 4.56 22.73 49.05
C ASN A 84 4.14 22.87 47.58
N ASN A 85 3.54 24.01 47.26
CA ASN A 85 3.17 24.55 45.94
C ASN A 85 2.27 23.67 45.05
N ASN A 86 1.04 23.42 45.52
CA ASN A 86 -0.04 22.89 44.68
C ASN A 86 -0.95 24.05 44.24
N THR A 87 -0.46 24.92 43.35
CA THR A 87 -1.36 25.83 42.63
C THR A 87 -2.09 24.99 41.59
N GLY A 88 -3.41 24.87 41.69
CA GLY A 88 -4.23 24.24 40.66
C GLY A 88 -3.99 24.88 39.28
N PRO A 89 -4.43 24.24 38.18
CA PRO A 89 -4.21 24.77 36.84
C PRO A 89 -4.74 26.20 36.72
N THR A 90 -4.03 27.06 36.01
CA THR A 90 -4.51 28.43 35.77
C THR A 90 -5.82 28.40 34.95
N PRO A 91 -6.61 29.50 34.92
CA PRO A 91 -7.77 29.60 34.04
C PRO A 91 -7.42 29.32 32.57
N GLU A 92 -6.26 29.77 32.09
CA GLU A 92 -5.78 29.53 30.73
C GLU A 92 -5.42 28.06 30.49
N GLU A 93 -4.80 27.39 31.48
CA GLU A 93 -4.48 25.97 31.38
C GLU A 93 -5.73 25.10 31.40
N THR A 94 -6.72 25.48 32.21
CA THR A 94 -8.04 24.84 32.26
C THR A 94 -8.78 25.02 30.93
N ALA A 95 -8.80 26.24 30.38
CA ALA A 95 -9.42 26.53 29.09
C ALA A 95 -8.75 25.73 27.94
N ARG A 96 -7.42 25.67 27.93
CA ARG A 96 -6.67 24.86 26.95
C ARG A 96 -7.02 23.38 27.04
N TYR A 97 -7.09 22.83 28.25
CA TYR A 97 -7.48 21.43 28.48
C TYR A 97 -8.89 21.14 27.97
N ASN A 98 -9.85 22.01 28.31
CA ASN A 98 -11.23 21.89 27.88
C ASN A 98 -11.37 21.93 26.35
N ARG A 99 -10.66 22.83 25.67
CA ARG A 99 -10.65 22.89 24.20
C ARG A 99 -10.07 21.63 23.56
N GLU A 100 -9.03 21.02 24.13
CA GLU A 100 -8.50 19.75 23.60
C GLU A 100 -9.46 18.57 23.80
N MET A 101 -10.17 18.53 24.93
CA MET A 101 -11.24 17.54 25.15
C MET A 101 -12.36 17.68 24.13
N ALA A 102 -12.78 18.93 23.85
CA ALA A 102 -13.76 19.22 22.82
C ALA A 102 -13.28 18.82 21.41
N LYS A 103 -12.02 19.11 21.06
CA LYS A 103 -11.43 18.63 19.79
C LYS A 103 -11.43 17.11 19.69
N ASN A 104 -11.19 16.39 20.78
CA ASN A 104 -11.23 14.92 20.80
C ASN A 104 -12.65 14.37 20.57
N GLU A 105 -13.68 15.04 21.10
CA GLU A 105 -15.07 14.68 20.80
C GLU A 105 -15.42 14.92 19.33
N LEU A 106 -15.02 16.06 18.76
CA LEU A 106 -15.19 16.31 17.33
C LEU A 106 -14.44 15.29 16.47
N ARG A 107 -13.20 14.93 16.84
CA ARG A 107 -12.43 13.87 16.16
C ARG A 107 -13.16 12.53 16.19
N ARG A 108 -13.81 12.18 17.31
CA ARG A 108 -14.64 10.96 17.40
C ARG A 108 -15.86 11.03 16.49
N ALA A 109 -16.55 12.17 16.45
CA ALA A 109 -17.68 12.35 15.54
C ALA A 109 -17.26 12.22 14.06
N LEU A 110 -16.12 12.79 13.68
CA LEU A 110 -15.57 12.67 12.32
C LEU A 110 -15.08 11.25 12.02
N TRP A 111 -14.62 10.50 13.01
CA TRP A 111 -14.19 9.10 12.85
C TRP A 111 -15.31 8.23 12.28
N ASP A 112 -16.53 8.39 12.77
CA ASP A 112 -17.71 7.63 12.31
C ASP A 112 -18.18 8.04 10.90
N MET A 113 -17.62 9.11 10.34
CA MET A 113 -17.88 9.59 8.98
C MET A 113 -16.77 9.18 8.00
N GLN A 114 -15.74 8.45 8.45
CA GLN A 114 -14.64 8.02 7.58
C GLN A 114 -15.12 7.00 6.55
N SER A 115 -14.48 7.05 5.38
CA SER A 115 -14.66 6.04 4.35
C SER A 115 -13.87 4.78 4.66
N ASP A 116 -14.47 3.63 4.37
CA ASP A 116 -13.82 2.33 4.56
C ASP A 116 -12.64 2.13 3.59
N GLU A 117 -11.55 1.57 4.13
CA GLU A 117 -10.44 1.05 3.34
C GLU A 117 -10.77 -0.33 2.79
N GLN A 118 -10.57 -0.50 1.49
CA GLN A 118 -10.80 -1.74 0.75
C GLN A 118 -9.45 -2.35 0.38
N SER A 119 -9.28 -3.66 0.55
CA SER A 119 -8.06 -4.38 0.18
C SER A 119 -8.31 -5.34 -0.98
N PHE A 120 -7.38 -5.38 -1.93
CA PHE A 120 -7.40 -6.20 -3.14
C PHE A 120 -6.07 -6.95 -3.25
N VAL A 121 -6.11 -8.28 -3.30
CA VAL A 121 -4.90 -9.09 -3.49
C VAL A 121 -4.81 -9.48 -4.96
N ILE A 122 -3.86 -8.88 -5.68
CA ILE A 122 -3.63 -9.14 -7.10
C ILE A 122 -2.50 -10.15 -7.22
N GLN A 123 -2.80 -11.35 -7.70
CA GLN A 123 -1.85 -12.46 -7.77
C GLN A 123 -0.74 -12.27 -8.83
N ASP A 124 -1.04 -11.52 -9.90
CA ASP A 124 -0.17 -11.39 -11.06
C ASP A 124 -0.20 -9.96 -11.62
N VAL A 125 0.67 -9.09 -11.10
CA VAL A 125 0.80 -7.69 -11.59
C VAL A 125 1.63 -7.54 -12.87
N THR A 126 2.03 -8.63 -13.52
CA THR A 126 2.77 -8.58 -14.80
C THR A 126 1.85 -8.40 -16.01
N LYS A 127 0.55 -8.26 -15.79
CA LYS A 127 -0.47 -8.00 -16.82
C LYS A 127 -1.33 -6.82 -16.39
N PRO A 128 -2.07 -6.17 -17.31
CA PRO A 128 -3.05 -5.18 -16.94
C PRO A 128 -4.17 -5.81 -16.11
N PHE A 129 -4.71 -5.07 -15.15
CA PHE A 129 -5.84 -5.50 -14.32
C PHE A 129 -6.68 -4.30 -13.87
N GLU A 130 -7.90 -4.56 -13.41
CA GLU A 130 -8.83 -3.55 -12.91
C GLU A 130 -9.27 -3.90 -11.48
N ILE A 131 -9.27 -2.90 -10.61
CA ILE A 131 -9.95 -2.97 -9.31
C ILE A 131 -11.23 -2.12 -9.35
N LYS A 132 -12.28 -2.61 -8.70
CA LYS A 132 -13.56 -1.89 -8.57
C LYS A 132 -13.89 -1.66 -7.10
N GLY A 133 -14.08 -0.38 -6.78
CA GLY A 133 -14.46 0.09 -5.46
C GLY A 133 -15.93 -0.09 -5.15
N THR A 134 -16.26 -0.14 -3.86
CA THR A 134 -17.64 -0.24 -3.37
C THR A 134 -18.50 0.96 -3.71
N LYS A 135 -17.91 2.14 -3.89
CA LYS A 135 -18.61 3.37 -4.29
C LYS A 135 -18.60 3.59 -5.81
N GLY A 136 -18.03 2.65 -6.55
CA GLY A 136 -18.11 2.57 -8.01
C GLY A 136 -16.92 3.14 -8.77
N PHE A 137 -15.90 3.70 -8.10
CA PHE A 137 -14.62 4.01 -8.76
C PHE A 137 -14.02 2.73 -9.31
N ARG A 138 -13.40 2.82 -10.48
CA ARG A 138 -12.63 1.73 -11.06
C ARG A 138 -11.25 2.24 -11.40
N VAL A 139 -10.24 1.43 -11.15
CA VAL A 139 -8.85 1.80 -11.42
C VAL A 139 -8.22 0.70 -12.26
N VAL A 140 -7.80 1.07 -13.47
CA VAL A 140 -7.13 0.17 -14.41
C VAL A 140 -5.63 0.42 -14.30
N PHE A 141 -4.90 -0.63 -13.96
CA PHE A 141 -3.45 -0.63 -13.88
C PHE A 141 -2.86 -1.23 -15.15
N PRO A 142 -1.80 -0.64 -15.72
CA PRO A 142 -1.07 -1.26 -16.83
C PRO A 142 -0.27 -2.47 -16.34
N GLU A 143 0.24 -3.27 -17.27
CA GLU A 143 1.24 -4.28 -16.94
C GLU A 143 2.49 -3.68 -16.30
N LEU A 144 3.07 -4.40 -15.33
CA LEU A 144 4.31 -4.04 -14.66
C LEU A 144 4.23 -2.63 -14.06
N ALA A 145 3.08 -2.31 -13.47
CA ALA A 145 2.80 -0.98 -12.93
C ALA A 145 3.67 -0.62 -11.72
N PHE A 146 4.21 -1.59 -10.99
CA PHE A 146 4.79 -1.36 -9.66
C PHE A 146 6.30 -1.53 -9.62
N VAL A 147 6.95 -0.69 -8.81
CA VAL A 147 8.36 -0.81 -8.41
C VAL A 147 8.52 -0.70 -6.90
N ASP A 148 9.53 -1.35 -6.34
CA ASP A 148 9.92 -1.19 -4.94
C ASP A 148 10.59 0.17 -4.67
N SER A 149 11.03 0.41 -3.43
CA SER A 149 11.73 1.64 -3.02
C SER A 149 13.05 1.88 -3.78
N GLU A 150 13.61 0.85 -4.39
CA GLU A 150 14.86 0.92 -5.14
C GLU A 150 14.64 1.11 -6.66
N GLY A 151 13.38 1.07 -7.10
CA GLY A 151 12.99 1.17 -8.50
C GLY A 151 13.01 -0.18 -9.24
N ASN A 152 13.12 -1.30 -8.53
CA ASN A 152 13.04 -2.62 -9.14
C ASN A 152 11.58 -3.00 -9.40
N PRO A 153 11.24 -3.54 -10.60
CA PRO A 153 9.90 -4.01 -10.90
C PRO A 153 9.43 -5.05 -9.88
N VAL A 154 8.22 -4.86 -9.38
CA VAL A 154 7.53 -5.81 -8.51
C VAL A 154 6.79 -6.80 -9.38
N LEU A 155 6.99 -8.08 -9.11
CA LEU A 155 6.43 -9.18 -9.87
C LEU A 155 5.72 -10.14 -8.94
N GLY A 156 4.56 -10.63 -9.35
CA GLY A 156 3.72 -11.51 -8.53
C GLY A 156 2.70 -10.75 -7.71
N GLU A 157 2.53 -11.15 -6.45
CA GLU A 157 1.44 -10.70 -5.60
C GLU A 157 1.64 -9.26 -5.09
N VAL A 158 0.60 -8.44 -5.20
CA VAL A 158 0.52 -7.09 -4.62
C VAL A 158 -0.82 -6.94 -3.90
N GLU A 159 -0.78 -6.47 -2.66
CA GLU A 159 -1.96 -5.96 -1.97
C GLU A 159 -2.15 -4.49 -2.33
N LEU A 160 -3.28 -4.18 -2.95
CA LEU A 160 -3.73 -2.81 -3.18
C LEU A 160 -4.75 -2.43 -2.12
N LYS A 161 -4.59 -1.22 -1.60
CA LYS A 161 -5.55 -0.59 -0.70
C LYS A 161 -6.17 0.61 -1.38
N MET A 162 -7.48 0.70 -1.34
CA MET A 162 -8.24 1.81 -1.89
C MET A 162 -9.22 2.37 -0.87
N THR A 163 -9.27 3.69 -0.75
CA THR A 163 -10.34 4.40 -0.03
C THR A 163 -11.00 5.37 -1.01
N GLU A 164 -12.32 5.31 -1.13
CA GLU A 164 -13.11 6.21 -1.99
C GLU A 164 -13.78 7.27 -1.12
N PHE A 165 -13.63 8.55 -1.45
CA PHE A 165 -14.30 9.67 -0.79
C PHE A 165 -15.22 10.34 -1.81
N THR A 166 -16.52 10.37 -1.52
CA THR A 166 -17.57 10.80 -2.46
C THR A 166 -18.51 11.86 -1.91
N ASP A 167 -18.50 12.07 -0.58
CA ASP A 167 -19.31 13.10 0.07
C ASP A 167 -18.49 14.03 0.98
N ASN A 168 -19.11 15.15 1.37
CA ASN A 168 -18.45 16.20 2.14
C ASN A 168 -18.11 15.77 3.57
N SER A 169 -18.91 14.88 4.18
CA SER A 169 -18.61 14.35 5.50
C SER A 169 -17.35 13.48 5.50
N GLU A 170 -17.14 12.72 4.44
CA GLU A 170 -15.94 11.91 4.20
C GLU A 170 -14.72 12.79 3.94
N PHE A 171 -14.88 13.87 3.15
CA PHE A 171 -13.83 14.86 2.96
C PHE A 171 -13.44 15.53 4.28
N ALA A 172 -14.41 15.95 5.08
CA ALA A 172 -14.19 16.54 6.39
C ALA A 172 -13.45 15.57 7.32
N ALA A 173 -13.88 14.30 7.37
CA ALA A 173 -13.27 13.26 8.20
C ALA A 173 -11.83 12.94 7.83
N ALA A 174 -11.49 13.03 6.54
CA ALA A 174 -10.16 12.78 6.00
C ALA A 174 -9.30 14.05 5.85
N ASN A 175 -9.80 15.21 6.34
CA ASN A 175 -9.18 16.53 6.15
C ASN A 175 -8.87 16.88 4.69
N LEU A 176 -9.70 16.39 3.78
CA LEU A 176 -9.67 16.70 2.36
C LEU A 176 -10.46 17.98 2.09
N THR A 177 -9.98 18.75 1.13
CA THR A 177 -10.63 19.99 0.69
C THR A 177 -10.91 19.88 -0.80
N THR A 178 -11.63 20.83 -1.37
CA THR A 178 -11.74 20.97 -2.84
C THR A 178 -11.06 22.27 -3.25
N MET A 179 -9.78 22.41 -2.87
CA MET A 179 -8.98 23.61 -3.12
C MET A 179 -7.54 23.25 -3.48
N THR A 180 -6.98 23.95 -4.46
CA THR A 180 -5.57 23.78 -4.83
C THR A 180 -4.62 24.43 -3.83
N THR A 181 -3.34 24.09 -3.89
CA THR A 181 -2.28 24.65 -3.04
C THR A 181 -2.15 26.17 -3.17
N ASP A 182 -2.51 26.74 -4.33
CA ASP A 182 -2.52 28.19 -4.57
C ASP A 182 -3.90 28.84 -4.31
N GLY A 183 -4.86 28.08 -3.78
CA GLY A 183 -6.15 28.58 -3.31
C GLY A 183 -7.23 28.69 -4.38
N GLN A 184 -7.11 28.01 -5.53
CA GLN A 184 -8.18 27.93 -6.52
C GLN A 184 -9.22 26.88 -6.09
N LEU A 185 -10.49 27.21 -6.26
CA LEU A 185 -11.60 26.32 -5.94
C LEU A 185 -11.79 25.25 -7.02
N LEU A 186 -12.11 24.04 -6.56
CA LEU A 186 -12.36 22.87 -7.38
C LEU A 186 -13.80 22.40 -7.24
N GLU A 187 -14.40 21.97 -8.35
CA GLU A 187 -15.66 21.22 -8.37
C GLU A 187 -15.35 19.73 -8.41
N THR A 188 -15.96 18.98 -7.48
CA THR A 188 -15.51 17.61 -7.23
C THR A 188 -16.21 16.51 -8.02
N GLY A 189 -15.41 15.59 -8.55
CA GLY A 189 -15.84 14.29 -9.06
C GLY A 189 -15.67 13.18 -8.02
N GLY A 190 -15.03 13.49 -6.89
CA GLY A 190 -14.65 12.56 -5.84
C GLY A 190 -13.13 12.36 -5.78
N MET A 191 -12.69 11.76 -4.68
CA MET A 191 -11.27 11.54 -4.37
C MET A 191 -11.05 10.06 -4.06
N ILE A 192 -9.85 9.56 -4.37
CA ILE A 192 -9.42 8.22 -3.96
C ILE A 192 -8.08 8.28 -3.26
N ASN A 193 -7.84 7.37 -2.32
CA ASN A 193 -6.50 7.06 -1.83
C ASN A 193 -6.10 5.69 -2.34
N LEU A 194 -4.94 5.59 -2.98
CA LEU A 194 -4.38 4.32 -3.45
C LEU A 194 -3.03 4.06 -2.76
N GLU A 195 -2.90 2.86 -2.21
CA GLU A 195 -1.62 2.35 -1.71
C GLU A 195 -1.40 0.92 -2.22
N ALA A 196 -0.15 0.53 -2.39
CA ALA A 196 0.21 -0.81 -2.84
C ALA A 196 1.35 -1.36 -2.00
N PHE A 197 1.32 -2.68 -1.74
CA PHE A 197 2.30 -3.37 -0.93
C PHE A 197 2.70 -4.70 -1.56
N SER A 198 3.99 -4.99 -1.58
CA SER A 198 4.50 -6.34 -1.83
C SER A 198 4.99 -6.90 -0.50
N GLY A 199 4.27 -7.87 0.04
CA GLY A 199 4.47 -8.30 1.43
C GLY A 199 4.25 -7.13 2.41
N SER A 200 5.28 -6.79 3.20
CA SER A 200 5.22 -5.67 4.14
C SER A 200 5.66 -4.33 3.56
N ASP A 201 6.19 -4.33 2.35
CA ASP A 201 6.92 -3.18 1.81
C ASP A 201 6.03 -2.40 0.86
N LYS A 202 5.95 -1.08 1.08
CA LYS A 202 5.14 -0.19 0.24
C LYS A 202 5.83 -0.02 -1.12
N VAL A 203 5.08 -0.23 -2.19
CA VAL A 203 5.55 -0.11 -3.57
C VAL A 203 4.97 1.14 -4.23
N GLN A 204 5.59 1.57 -5.32
CA GLN A 204 5.24 2.80 -6.04
C GLN A 204 4.83 2.48 -7.48
N LEU A 205 4.13 3.41 -8.12
CA LEU A 205 3.91 3.32 -9.56
C LEU A 205 5.25 3.55 -10.28
N GLN A 206 5.57 2.70 -11.26
CA GLN A 206 6.78 2.83 -12.06
C GLN A 206 6.78 4.18 -12.80
N ASN A 207 7.90 4.89 -12.74
CA ASN A 207 8.04 6.18 -13.42
C ASN A 207 7.72 6.05 -14.92
N GLY A 208 6.88 6.96 -15.43
CA GLY A 208 6.40 6.95 -16.82
C GLY A 208 5.20 6.04 -17.11
N LYS A 209 4.77 5.20 -16.16
CA LYS A 209 3.46 4.51 -16.23
C LYS A 209 2.37 5.43 -15.69
N THR A 210 1.16 5.22 -16.19
CA THR A 210 -0.06 5.84 -15.67
C THR A 210 -1.13 4.79 -15.45
N LEU A 211 -2.01 5.03 -14.47
CA LEU A 211 -3.22 4.27 -14.23
C LEU A 211 -4.43 5.05 -14.75
N GLU A 212 -5.50 4.36 -15.12
CA GLU A 212 -6.76 5.00 -15.49
C GLU A 212 -7.74 4.96 -14.32
N ILE A 213 -8.22 6.11 -13.88
CA ILE A 213 -9.23 6.27 -12.84
C ILE A 213 -10.56 6.56 -13.51
N ILE A 214 -11.53 5.69 -13.31
CA ILE A 214 -12.86 5.79 -13.88
C ILE A 214 -13.85 6.13 -12.78
N ILE A 215 -14.57 7.24 -12.96
CA ILE A 215 -15.54 7.75 -11.98
C ILE A 215 -16.96 7.36 -12.38
N PRO A 216 -17.77 6.84 -11.43
CA PRO A 216 -19.15 6.49 -11.72
C PRO A 216 -20.00 7.76 -11.95
N GLN A 217 -20.78 7.75 -13.02
CA GLN A 217 -21.88 8.72 -13.27
C GLN A 217 -21.44 10.20 -13.26
N LEU A 218 -20.22 10.51 -13.70
CA LEU A 218 -19.74 11.90 -13.81
C LEU A 218 -20.40 12.61 -15.00
N ASN A 219 -21.37 13.48 -14.72
CA ASN A 219 -22.02 14.33 -15.71
C ASN A 219 -21.11 15.51 -16.10
N ASP A 220 -21.11 15.92 -17.37
CA ASP A 220 -20.28 17.00 -17.91
C ASP A 220 -18.79 16.88 -17.57
N GLN A 221 -18.12 16.00 -18.30
CA GLN A 221 -16.74 15.60 -18.08
C GLN A 221 -15.70 16.69 -18.43
N LYS A 222 -16.14 17.83 -18.96
CA LYS A 222 -15.24 18.87 -19.46
C LYS A 222 -14.46 19.51 -18.30
N GLY A 223 -13.13 19.53 -18.45
CA GLY A 223 -12.21 20.19 -17.52
C GLY A 223 -11.82 19.37 -16.30
N PHE A 224 -12.38 18.16 -16.13
CA PHE A 224 -11.98 17.26 -15.07
C PHE A 224 -10.61 16.65 -15.34
N GLN A 225 -9.78 16.60 -14.29
CA GLN A 225 -8.43 16.06 -14.31
C GLN A 225 -8.02 15.57 -12.93
N THR A 226 -6.89 14.85 -12.86
CA THR A 226 -6.30 14.42 -11.60
C THR A 226 -5.48 15.52 -10.94
N PHE A 227 -5.55 15.56 -9.63
CA PHE A 227 -4.69 16.36 -8.77
C PHE A 227 -4.14 15.50 -7.64
N TYR A 228 -2.98 15.90 -7.12
CA TYR A 228 -2.22 15.14 -6.13
C TYR A 228 -2.20 15.89 -4.80
N ALA A 229 -2.39 15.14 -3.71
CA ALA A 229 -2.44 15.69 -2.37
C ALA A 229 -1.14 16.38 -1.96
N SER A 230 -1.30 17.50 -1.24
CA SER A 230 -0.22 18.24 -0.59
C SER A 230 -0.68 18.68 0.80
N GLY A 231 0.23 18.58 1.77
CA GLY A 231 -0.04 18.90 3.18
C GLY A 231 -0.44 17.68 4.02
N THR A 232 -0.17 17.77 5.32
CA THR A 232 -0.42 16.69 6.30
C THR A 232 -1.64 16.94 7.18
N TYR A 233 -1.96 18.20 7.48
CA TYR A 233 -3.06 18.57 8.38
C TYR A 233 -4.35 18.96 7.64
N MET A 234 -4.20 19.66 6.53
CA MET A 234 -5.27 20.02 5.59
C MET A 234 -4.74 19.70 4.21
N VAL A 235 -5.41 18.79 3.50
CA VAL A 235 -4.97 18.35 2.18
C VAL A 235 -5.50 19.33 1.14
N THR A 236 -4.57 19.94 0.43
CA THR A 236 -4.82 20.76 -0.77
C THR A 236 -4.20 20.08 -1.98
N TRP A 237 -4.51 20.56 -3.18
CA TRP A 237 -4.25 19.81 -4.40
C TRP A 237 -3.31 20.52 -5.37
N SER A 238 -2.43 19.77 -6.02
CA SER A 238 -1.58 20.26 -7.11
C SER A 238 -1.79 19.43 -8.37
N THR A 239 -1.73 20.08 -9.53
CA THR A 239 -1.73 19.38 -10.83
C THR A 239 -0.43 18.64 -11.10
N SER A 240 0.64 18.98 -10.35
CA SER A 240 1.91 18.28 -10.40
C SER A 240 1.96 17.26 -9.26
N PRO A 241 2.29 15.99 -9.56
CA PRO A 241 2.56 15.03 -8.51
C PRO A 241 3.67 15.58 -7.61
N THR A 242 3.49 15.51 -6.29
CA THR A 242 4.59 15.86 -5.39
C THR A 242 5.73 14.90 -5.70
N ALA A 243 6.96 15.39 -5.86
CA ALA A 243 8.10 14.49 -5.96
C ALA A 243 8.09 13.64 -4.68
N GLN A 244 7.64 12.38 -4.78
CA GLN A 244 7.88 11.40 -3.72
C GLN A 244 9.37 11.50 -3.44
N GLN A 245 9.70 11.69 -2.17
CA GLN A 245 11.07 11.80 -1.69
C GLN A 245 11.85 10.72 -2.41
N SER A 246 12.57 11.14 -3.44
CA SER A 246 13.28 10.22 -4.29
C SER A 246 14.36 9.74 -3.35
N ASP A 247 14.26 8.49 -2.90
CA ASP A 247 15.40 7.87 -2.25
C ASP A 247 16.59 8.19 -3.16
N THR A 248 17.63 8.73 -2.57
CA THR A 248 18.77 9.42 -3.20
C THR A 248 19.57 8.55 -4.18
N ASN A 249 19.06 7.37 -4.51
CA ASN A 249 19.50 6.51 -5.60
C ASN A 249 18.93 6.89 -6.98
N SER A 250 18.06 7.91 -7.08
CA SER A 250 17.54 8.42 -8.37
C SER A 250 18.59 9.03 -9.32
N ASN A 251 19.85 9.13 -8.88
CA ASN A 251 20.99 9.53 -9.72
C ASN A 251 21.72 8.35 -10.41
N LYS A 252 21.13 7.15 -10.47
CA LYS A 252 21.68 6.07 -11.31
C LYS A 252 21.45 6.40 -12.79
N LYS A 253 22.49 6.97 -13.42
CA LYS A 253 22.53 7.21 -14.87
C LYS A 253 22.29 5.88 -15.58
N PHE A 254 21.21 5.80 -16.35
CA PHE A 254 20.94 4.68 -17.24
C PHE A 254 22.15 4.39 -18.15
N ASP A 255 22.80 3.24 -17.99
CA ASP A 255 24.08 2.89 -18.63
C ASP A 255 23.93 1.92 -19.83
N GLY A 256 22.69 1.64 -20.22
CA GLY A 256 22.33 0.92 -21.43
C GLY A 256 21.53 -0.36 -21.19
N TYR A 257 21.38 -1.16 -22.24
CA TYR A 257 20.60 -2.39 -22.24
C TYR A 257 21.50 -3.63 -22.39
N THR A 258 21.16 -4.72 -21.71
CA THR A 258 21.82 -6.05 -21.77
C THR A 258 20.76 -7.14 -21.49
N ILE A 259 21.17 -8.38 -21.27
CA ILE A 259 20.36 -9.35 -20.54
C ILE A 259 21.19 -9.84 -19.36
N LYS A 260 20.62 -9.81 -18.16
CA LYS A 260 21.22 -10.42 -16.98
C LYS A 260 20.16 -11.12 -16.15
N MET A 261 20.54 -12.24 -15.54
CA MET A 261 19.81 -12.81 -14.43
C MET A 261 19.94 -11.85 -13.25
N LEU A 262 18.82 -11.52 -12.63
CA LEU A 262 18.79 -10.73 -11.41
C LEU A 262 18.99 -11.65 -10.22
N LYS A 263 19.74 -11.15 -9.23
CA LYS A 263 19.84 -11.80 -7.94
C LYS A 263 18.42 -11.93 -7.38
N SER A 264 18.02 -13.13 -7.00
CA SER A 264 16.64 -13.40 -6.59
C SER A 264 16.58 -14.04 -5.22
N LYS A 265 15.72 -13.50 -4.35
CA LYS A 265 15.34 -14.11 -3.07
C LYS A 265 14.08 -14.95 -3.25
N GLN A 266 14.09 -16.13 -2.66
CA GLN A 266 12.94 -16.99 -2.49
C GLN A 266 12.49 -16.90 -1.04
N ASN A 267 11.18 -16.74 -0.79
CA ASN A 267 10.65 -16.84 0.56
C ASN A 267 10.25 -18.30 0.86
N LEU A 268 10.88 -18.91 1.86
CA LEU A 268 10.56 -20.25 2.35
C LEU A 268 10.25 -20.16 3.85
N ASP A 269 8.99 -20.42 4.22
CA ASP A 269 8.53 -20.39 5.62
C ASP A 269 8.90 -19.09 6.35
N GLY A 270 8.79 -17.95 5.66
CA GLY A 270 9.10 -16.63 6.21
C GLY A 270 10.58 -16.26 6.23
N LYS A 271 11.46 -17.08 5.64
CA LYS A 271 12.89 -16.78 5.47
C LYS A 271 13.23 -16.46 4.02
N ASP A 272 14.10 -15.46 3.84
CA ASP A 272 14.65 -15.08 2.55
C ASP A 272 15.90 -15.89 2.22
N VAL A 273 15.86 -16.62 1.11
CA VAL A 273 16.92 -17.55 0.71
C VAL A 273 17.36 -17.27 -0.71
N THR A 274 18.63 -17.48 -1.02
CA THR A 274 19.18 -17.31 -2.38
C THR A 274 19.83 -18.60 -2.88
N PHE A 275 19.92 -18.74 -4.19
CA PHE A 275 20.59 -19.87 -4.83
C PHE A 275 22.11 -19.71 -4.83
N SER A 276 22.83 -20.75 -4.43
CA SER A 276 24.30 -20.80 -4.53
C SER A 276 24.76 -22.14 -5.09
N ILE A 277 25.84 -22.13 -5.85
CA ILE A 277 26.51 -23.32 -6.34
C ILE A 277 27.14 -24.06 -5.15
N PHE A 278 26.79 -25.34 -4.98
CA PHE A 278 27.08 -26.13 -3.77
C PHE A 278 28.57 -26.25 -3.41
N LYS A 279 29.48 -26.16 -4.39
CA LYS A 279 30.91 -26.39 -4.16
C LYS A 279 31.73 -25.12 -3.88
N ASN A 280 31.40 -24.01 -4.53
CA ASN A 280 32.20 -22.79 -4.50
C ASN A 280 31.42 -21.60 -3.94
N TRP A 281 30.15 -21.78 -3.55
CA TRP A 281 29.28 -20.73 -3.00
C TRP A 281 29.08 -19.52 -3.94
N GLU A 282 29.43 -19.68 -5.22
CA GLU A 282 29.09 -18.71 -6.26
C GLU A 282 27.57 -18.62 -6.37
N SER A 283 27.04 -17.42 -6.54
CA SER A 283 25.60 -17.26 -6.71
C SER A 283 25.14 -17.79 -8.08
N LEU A 284 23.88 -18.22 -8.19
CA LEU A 284 23.36 -18.69 -9.48
C LEU A 284 23.38 -17.57 -10.52
N GLU A 285 23.06 -16.34 -10.12
CA GLU A 285 23.08 -15.18 -11.00
C GLU A 285 24.49 -14.87 -11.52
N ASP A 286 25.54 -14.96 -10.68
CA ASP A 286 26.92 -14.72 -11.10
C ASP A 286 27.38 -15.76 -12.12
N TYR A 287 27.07 -17.04 -11.85
CA TYR A 287 27.33 -18.13 -12.78
C TYR A 287 26.63 -17.89 -14.13
N VAL A 288 25.33 -17.59 -14.11
CA VAL A 288 24.55 -17.39 -15.33
C VAL A 288 25.06 -16.17 -16.10
N ASN A 289 25.29 -15.05 -15.41
CA ASN A 289 25.72 -13.79 -16.03
C ASN A 289 27.14 -13.88 -16.61
N SER A 290 28.04 -14.67 -16.00
CA SER A 290 29.38 -14.91 -16.53
C SER A 290 29.36 -15.72 -17.83
N ASN A 291 28.40 -16.66 -17.94
CA ASN A 291 28.24 -17.56 -19.08
C ASN A 291 27.31 -17.00 -20.18
N LEU A 292 26.44 -16.04 -19.86
CA LEU A 292 25.49 -15.46 -20.82
C LEU A 292 26.16 -14.41 -21.72
N LYS A 293 26.43 -14.77 -22.97
CA LYS A 293 26.95 -13.85 -23.99
C LYS A 293 25.81 -13.30 -24.85
N VAL A 294 25.52 -12.01 -24.71
CA VAL A 294 24.47 -11.31 -25.48
C VAL A 294 25.07 -10.71 -26.77
N PRO A 295 24.56 -11.07 -27.97
CA PRO A 295 25.03 -10.48 -29.24
C PRO A 295 24.79 -8.97 -29.32
N THR A 296 25.64 -8.26 -30.08
CA THR A 296 25.53 -6.79 -30.24
C THR A 296 24.21 -6.37 -30.88
N GLU A 297 23.71 -7.13 -31.85
CA GLU A 297 22.43 -6.88 -32.51
C GLU A 297 21.25 -7.01 -31.53
N THR A 298 21.22 -8.08 -30.74
CA THR A 298 20.23 -8.25 -29.67
C THR A 298 20.26 -7.08 -28.68
N ARG A 299 21.46 -6.63 -28.25
CA ARG A 299 21.60 -5.45 -27.36
C ARG A 299 21.04 -4.15 -27.96
N ALA A 300 21.06 -4.00 -29.29
CA ALA A 300 20.49 -2.84 -29.96
C ALA A 300 18.96 -2.87 -30.01
N ASN A 301 18.37 -4.06 -30.08
CA ASN A 301 16.92 -4.26 -30.14
C ASN A 301 16.27 -4.23 -28.75
N ILE A 302 16.93 -4.79 -27.73
CA ILE A 302 16.45 -4.84 -26.33
C ILE A 302 16.07 -3.45 -25.77
N LYS A 303 16.62 -2.37 -26.35
CA LYS A 303 16.34 -0.99 -25.95
C LYS A 303 14.86 -0.56 -26.00
N LYS A 304 14.01 -1.32 -26.68
CA LYS A 304 12.59 -0.98 -26.90
C LYS A 304 11.62 -1.64 -25.92
N ASP A 305 11.99 -2.77 -25.33
CA ASP A 305 11.04 -3.59 -24.56
C ASP A 305 11.24 -3.48 -23.05
N GLY A 306 12.46 -3.30 -22.53
CA GLY A 306 12.70 -2.94 -21.11
C GLY A 306 12.13 -3.87 -20.01
N ILE A 307 11.52 -5.01 -20.37
CA ILE A 307 10.67 -5.78 -19.46
C ILE A 307 11.45 -6.92 -18.77
N PRO A 308 11.27 -7.13 -17.45
CA PRO A 308 11.73 -8.34 -16.78
C PRO A 308 10.99 -9.58 -17.30
N PHE A 309 11.68 -10.71 -17.35
CA PHE A 309 11.09 -11.97 -17.77
C PHE A 309 11.43 -13.08 -16.78
N LEU A 310 10.39 -13.85 -16.42
CA LEU A 310 10.47 -14.88 -15.38
C LEU A 310 10.61 -16.26 -16.01
N PHE A 311 11.50 -17.05 -15.43
CA PHE A 311 11.59 -18.48 -15.66
C PHE A 311 11.28 -19.23 -14.38
N THR A 312 10.58 -20.34 -14.52
CA THR A 312 10.42 -21.32 -13.46
C THR A 312 11.46 -22.43 -13.67
N ILE A 313 12.20 -22.75 -12.61
CA ILE A 313 13.18 -23.83 -12.57
C ILE A 313 12.79 -24.90 -11.55
N GLU A 314 13.08 -26.15 -11.86
CA GLU A 314 12.92 -27.27 -10.93
C GLU A 314 14.22 -28.04 -10.75
N PHE A 315 14.39 -28.64 -9.58
CA PHE A 315 15.58 -29.41 -9.21
C PHE A 315 15.32 -30.91 -9.12
N ASN A 316 16.35 -31.71 -9.40
CA ASN A 316 16.37 -33.13 -9.04
C ASN A 316 16.91 -33.33 -7.61
N GLY A 317 16.92 -34.57 -7.13
CA GLY A 317 17.41 -34.92 -5.78
C GLY A 317 18.90 -34.66 -5.52
N LEU A 318 19.67 -34.31 -6.55
CA LEU A 318 21.09 -33.95 -6.44
C LEU A 318 21.32 -32.43 -6.50
N GLY A 319 20.25 -31.62 -6.47
CA GLY A 319 20.33 -30.17 -6.54
C GLY A 319 20.66 -29.63 -7.95
N LYS A 320 20.62 -30.46 -9.00
CA LYS A 320 20.75 -29.98 -10.39
C LYS A 320 19.42 -29.51 -10.93
N ILE A 321 19.44 -28.43 -11.70
CA ILE A 321 18.28 -27.96 -12.45
C ILE A 321 17.93 -29.03 -13.50
N LYS A 322 16.70 -29.54 -13.44
CA LYS A 322 16.18 -30.58 -14.37
C LYS A 322 15.19 -30.03 -15.38
N ASP A 323 14.57 -28.89 -15.09
CA ASP A 323 13.56 -28.27 -15.95
C ASP A 323 13.64 -26.75 -15.86
N VAL A 324 13.39 -26.09 -17.00
CA VAL A 324 13.39 -24.63 -17.15
C VAL A 324 12.27 -24.22 -18.12
N LYS A 325 11.28 -23.51 -17.59
CA LYS A 325 10.11 -23.04 -18.34
C LYS A 325 10.00 -21.54 -18.23
N ALA A 326 9.66 -20.87 -19.33
CA ALA A 326 9.23 -19.47 -19.23
C ALA A 326 7.90 -19.45 -18.47
N LYS A 327 7.77 -18.62 -17.44
CA LYS A 327 6.53 -18.53 -16.66
C LYS A 327 5.37 -18.03 -17.54
N TYR A 328 5.69 -17.17 -18.50
CA TYR A 328 4.76 -16.65 -19.51
C TYR A 328 5.27 -16.95 -20.93
N PRO A 329 4.99 -18.14 -21.49
CA PRO A 329 5.55 -18.57 -22.77
C PRO A 329 5.17 -17.66 -23.95
N GLU A 330 3.91 -17.22 -24.04
CA GLU A 330 3.45 -16.34 -25.13
C GLU A 330 4.12 -14.97 -25.08
N TYR A 331 4.20 -14.37 -23.88
CA TYR A 331 4.90 -13.10 -23.67
C TYR A 331 6.39 -13.23 -24.07
N THR A 332 7.05 -14.28 -23.58
CA THR A 332 8.49 -14.49 -23.84
C THR A 332 8.75 -14.80 -25.31
N LYS A 333 7.86 -15.55 -25.98
CA LYS A 333 7.95 -15.89 -27.41
C LYS A 333 7.84 -14.66 -28.31
N ASN A 334 6.99 -13.70 -27.94
CA ASN A 334 6.76 -12.48 -28.72
C ASN A 334 7.72 -11.33 -28.36
N SER A 335 8.55 -11.49 -27.33
CA SER A 335 9.53 -10.49 -26.91
C SER A 335 10.81 -10.50 -27.75
N LEU A 336 11.54 -9.37 -27.74
CA LEU A 336 12.84 -9.23 -28.42
C LEU A 336 13.97 -10.10 -27.83
N ILE A 337 13.72 -10.84 -26.75
CA ILE A 337 14.67 -11.80 -26.15
C ILE A 337 14.41 -13.25 -26.57
N SER A 338 13.42 -13.52 -27.42
CA SER A 338 12.98 -14.87 -27.78
C SER A 338 14.14 -15.76 -28.28
N GLU A 339 15.06 -15.19 -29.06
CA GLU A 339 16.28 -15.85 -29.56
C GLU A 339 17.28 -16.23 -28.45
N MET A 340 17.22 -15.54 -27.30
CA MET A 340 18.09 -15.77 -26.14
C MET A 340 17.54 -16.83 -25.19
N ILE A 341 16.25 -17.17 -25.27
CA ILE A 341 15.60 -18.18 -24.39
C ILE A 341 16.34 -19.51 -24.44
N GLY A 342 16.67 -20.01 -25.64
CA GLY A 342 17.36 -21.29 -25.80
C GLY A 342 18.75 -21.31 -25.15
N LYS A 343 19.48 -20.19 -25.23
CA LYS A 343 20.78 -20.02 -24.57
C LYS A 343 20.64 -19.97 -23.05
N ILE A 344 19.67 -19.21 -22.56
CA ILE A 344 19.38 -19.11 -21.12
C ILE A 344 19.04 -20.47 -20.53
N LYS A 345 18.12 -21.21 -21.17
CA LYS A 345 17.76 -22.57 -20.77
C LYS A 345 18.97 -23.50 -20.73
N THR A 346 19.81 -23.46 -21.77
CA THR A 346 21.04 -24.27 -21.84
C THR A 346 22.00 -23.95 -20.69
N ILE A 347 22.22 -22.66 -20.38
CA ILE A 347 23.11 -22.26 -19.28
C ILE A 347 22.56 -22.75 -17.94
N LEU A 348 21.26 -22.57 -17.69
CA LEU A 348 20.62 -23.01 -16.45
C LEU A 348 20.65 -24.53 -16.28
N LEU A 349 20.33 -25.30 -17.32
CA LEU A 349 20.38 -26.77 -17.29
C LEU A 349 21.80 -27.33 -17.11
N ASN A 350 22.82 -26.58 -17.55
CA ASN A 350 24.23 -26.93 -17.39
C ASN A 350 24.84 -26.41 -16.07
N ALA A 351 24.09 -25.64 -15.28
CA ALA A 351 24.57 -25.14 -14.01
C ALA A 351 24.98 -26.31 -13.09
N PRO A 352 26.07 -26.17 -12.32
CA PRO A 352 26.42 -27.15 -11.31
C PRO A 352 25.30 -27.33 -10.27
N ALA A 353 25.40 -28.38 -9.46
CA ALA A 353 24.46 -28.59 -8.37
C ALA A 353 24.40 -27.38 -7.43
N LEU A 354 23.19 -26.96 -7.10
CA LEU A 354 22.91 -25.80 -6.27
C LEU A 354 22.56 -26.21 -4.84
N SER A 355 22.49 -25.21 -3.97
CA SER A 355 21.98 -25.22 -2.61
C SER A 355 21.25 -23.89 -2.34
N MET A 356 20.43 -23.85 -1.28
CA MET A 356 19.97 -22.58 -0.71
C MET A 356 20.88 -22.15 0.44
N THR A 357 20.93 -20.84 0.71
CA THR A 357 21.78 -20.24 1.75
C THR A 357 21.44 -20.63 3.19
N ASP A 358 20.22 -21.07 3.47
CA ASP A 358 19.75 -21.43 4.81
C ASP A 358 19.19 -22.87 4.93
N GLY A 359 19.23 -23.69 3.86
CA GLY A 359 18.59 -25.00 3.85
C GLY A 359 18.66 -25.79 2.54
N TYR A 360 17.94 -26.92 2.50
CA TYR A 360 17.95 -27.88 1.39
C TYR A 360 17.03 -27.47 0.23
N LEU A 361 17.53 -27.60 -1.00
CA LEU A 361 16.70 -27.53 -2.20
C LEU A 361 15.70 -28.70 -2.24
N GLN A 362 14.42 -28.39 -2.35
CA GLN A 362 13.37 -29.40 -2.49
C GLN A 362 13.28 -29.89 -3.94
N ALA A 363 13.52 -31.17 -4.15
CA ALA A 363 13.40 -31.79 -5.47
C ALA A 363 11.95 -31.74 -5.96
N GLY A 364 11.76 -31.37 -7.23
CA GLY A 364 10.43 -31.27 -7.85
C GLY A 364 9.59 -30.05 -7.46
N LYS A 365 10.06 -29.19 -6.54
CA LYS A 365 9.40 -27.90 -6.29
C LYS A 365 9.83 -26.88 -7.37
N PRO A 366 8.88 -26.15 -7.98
CA PRO A 366 9.20 -25.04 -8.89
C PRO A 366 9.65 -23.80 -8.11
N TYR A 367 10.63 -23.09 -8.65
CA TYR A 367 11.10 -21.81 -8.15
C TYR A 367 11.21 -20.81 -9.28
N ASP A 368 10.87 -19.56 -9.03
CA ASP A 368 10.94 -18.53 -10.06
C ASP A 368 12.24 -17.74 -9.96
N ILE A 369 12.88 -17.54 -11.10
CA ILE A 369 14.06 -16.71 -11.29
C ILE A 369 13.75 -15.64 -12.32
N MET A 370 14.42 -14.51 -12.20
CA MET A 370 14.17 -13.36 -13.06
C MET A 370 15.41 -12.97 -13.85
N PHE A 371 15.16 -12.50 -15.06
CA PHE A 371 16.13 -11.77 -15.86
C PHE A 371 15.56 -10.39 -16.21
N ALA A 372 16.45 -9.42 -16.40
CA ALA A 372 16.07 -8.08 -16.84
C ALA A 372 16.99 -7.57 -17.94
N THR A 373 16.48 -6.56 -18.64
CA THR A 373 17.11 -6.02 -19.84
C THR A 373 17.84 -4.69 -19.64
N ALA A 374 17.62 -4.00 -18.52
CA ALA A 374 18.30 -2.75 -18.20
C ALA A 374 19.57 -3.02 -17.38
N LYS A 375 20.69 -2.38 -17.75
CA LYS A 375 21.97 -2.58 -17.06
C LYS A 375 22.01 -2.00 -15.63
N ASN A 376 21.18 -1.01 -15.33
CA ASN A 376 21.08 -0.37 -14.02
C ASN A 376 20.36 -1.24 -12.96
N TYR A 377 19.75 -2.38 -13.34
CA TYR A 377 19.24 -3.37 -12.38
C TYR A 377 20.32 -4.18 -11.65
N THR A 378 21.60 -3.80 -11.77
CA THR A 378 22.71 -4.69 -11.39
C THR A 378 23.69 -4.06 -10.41
N GLU A 379 23.19 -3.67 -9.24
CA GLU A 379 24.06 -3.52 -8.07
C GLU A 379 23.45 -4.24 -6.88
N ASN A 380 23.96 -5.46 -6.64
CA ASN A 380 24.01 -6.25 -5.40
C ASN A 380 22.75 -6.50 -4.56
N ILE A 381 21.59 -5.94 -4.90
CA ILE A 381 20.37 -6.10 -4.10
C ILE A 381 19.46 -7.16 -4.73
N PRO A 382 19.10 -8.23 -3.99
CA PRO A 382 18.23 -9.29 -4.50
C PRO A 382 16.79 -8.81 -4.72
N VAL A 383 16.19 -9.17 -5.86
CA VAL A 383 14.76 -8.99 -6.12
C VAL A 383 13.96 -10.15 -5.52
N MET A 384 12.80 -9.85 -4.93
CA MET A 384 11.88 -10.84 -4.38
C MET A 384 11.01 -11.42 -5.50
N VAL A 385 11.10 -12.74 -5.76
CA VAL A 385 10.46 -13.33 -6.96
C VAL A 385 9.21 -14.16 -6.64
N ASN A 386 8.90 -14.40 -5.36
CA ASN A 386 7.62 -14.96 -4.90
C ASN A 386 7.50 -14.74 -3.39
N MET A 387 6.67 -13.80 -2.96
CA MET A 387 6.26 -13.71 -1.55
C MET A 387 4.79 -14.12 -1.50
N PRO A 388 4.44 -15.27 -0.91
CA PRO A 388 3.06 -15.47 -0.48
C PRO A 388 2.81 -14.48 0.66
N MET A 389 1.80 -13.61 0.54
CA MET A 389 1.31 -12.94 1.74
C MET A 389 0.88 -13.98 2.76
N SER A 390 1.10 -13.67 4.04
CA SER A 390 0.61 -14.49 5.14
C SER A 390 -0.85 -14.86 4.88
N ALA A 391 -1.13 -16.15 4.70
CA ALA A 391 -2.48 -16.65 4.55
C ALA A 391 -3.31 -16.19 5.74
N GLY A 392 -4.22 -15.23 5.54
CA GLY A 392 -5.10 -14.77 6.60
C GLY A 392 -5.60 -13.34 6.47
N LYS A 393 -6.54 -13.13 5.55
CA LYS A 393 -7.85 -12.54 5.87
C LYS A 393 -8.76 -12.65 4.66
N GLU A 394 -9.95 -13.21 4.86
CA GLU A 394 -11.02 -13.17 3.87
C GLU A 394 -11.30 -11.72 3.48
N MET A 395 -11.37 -11.46 2.18
CA MET A 395 -11.83 -10.17 1.64
C MET A 395 -13.26 -9.93 2.16
N PRO A 396 -13.54 -8.83 2.88
CA PRO A 396 -14.91 -8.52 3.24
C PRO A 396 -15.73 -8.32 1.97
N ALA A 397 -16.96 -8.82 1.99
CA ALA A 397 -17.83 -8.91 0.83
C ALA A 397 -18.19 -7.52 0.27
N THR A 398 -17.51 -7.09 -0.81
CA THR A 398 -18.04 -6.29 -1.96
C THR A 398 -16.95 -5.87 -2.98
N ALA A 399 -15.66 -5.95 -2.63
CA ALA A 399 -14.55 -5.70 -3.57
C ALA A 399 -14.29 -6.94 -4.46
N ARG A 400 -14.10 -6.77 -5.77
CA ARG A 400 -13.72 -7.86 -6.70
C ARG A 400 -12.60 -7.41 -7.64
N GLU A 401 -11.59 -8.26 -7.78
CA GLU A 401 -10.74 -8.25 -8.97
C GLU A 401 -11.62 -8.65 -10.15
N THR A 402 -11.73 -7.78 -11.13
CA THR A 402 -12.35 -8.15 -12.40
C THR A 402 -11.21 -8.39 -13.37
N ASN A 403 -10.98 -9.66 -13.74
CA ASN A 403 -10.26 -10.02 -14.96
C ASN A 403 -11.03 -9.58 -16.23
N ALA A 404 -11.73 -8.45 -16.15
CA ALA A 404 -12.44 -7.84 -17.26
C ALA A 404 -11.38 -7.33 -18.24
N ASN A 405 -11.58 -7.68 -19.51
CA ASN A 405 -10.83 -7.10 -20.59
C ASN A 405 -11.05 -5.57 -20.51
N PRO A 406 -10.02 -4.72 -20.37
CA PRO A 406 -10.17 -3.27 -20.15
C PRO A 406 -10.83 -2.50 -21.32
N THR A 407 -11.36 -3.21 -22.31
CA THR A 407 -11.99 -2.71 -23.52
C THR A 407 -13.52 -2.53 -23.43
N GLU A 408 -14.21 -3.05 -22.41
CA GLU A 408 -15.63 -2.73 -22.18
C GLU A 408 -15.78 -1.39 -21.44
N LYS A 409 -15.46 -0.31 -22.15
CA LYS A 409 -15.74 1.05 -21.70
C LYS A 409 -17.25 1.28 -21.83
N ASN A 410 -18.00 1.43 -20.72
CA ASN A 410 -19.37 1.94 -20.89
C ASN A 410 -19.25 3.36 -21.42
N VAL A 411 -20.12 3.71 -22.35
CA VAL A 411 -20.09 5.01 -23.07
C VAL A 411 -20.23 6.21 -22.11
N ASN A 412 -20.64 5.99 -20.86
CA ASN A 412 -20.81 7.01 -19.83
C ASN A 412 -19.64 7.11 -18.82
N ASP A 413 -18.61 6.27 -18.95
CA ASP A 413 -17.48 6.22 -18.03
C ASP A 413 -16.39 7.24 -18.43
N PHE A 414 -16.13 8.23 -17.55
CA PHE A 414 -15.00 9.14 -17.73
C PHE A 414 -13.74 8.56 -17.10
N ALA A 415 -12.67 8.45 -17.89
CA ALA A 415 -11.37 7.97 -17.44
C ALA A 415 -10.37 9.11 -17.36
N MET A 416 -9.69 9.27 -16.23
CA MET A 416 -8.60 10.22 -16.02
C MET A 416 -7.30 9.46 -15.77
N GLN A 417 -6.16 10.06 -16.15
CA GLN A 417 -4.85 9.44 -15.94
C GLN A 417 -4.28 9.86 -14.58
N GLY A 418 -3.82 8.90 -13.78
CA GLY A 418 -3.06 9.11 -12.55
C GLY A 418 -1.63 8.57 -12.69
N SER A 419 -0.65 9.20 -12.06
CA SER A 419 0.77 8.83 -12.17
C SER A 419 1.44 8.46 -10.84
N GLN A 420 0.67 8.39 -9.74
CA GLN A 420 1.18 8.03 -8.41
C GLN A 420 0.17 7.22 -7.62
N LEU A 421 0.66 6.44 -6.65
CA LEU A 421 -0.16 5.73 -5.66
C LEU A 421 -0.22 6.59 -4.40
N THR A 422 -1.24 7.44 -4.34
CA THR A 422 -1.43 8.43 -3.27
C THR A 422 -2.91 8.81 -3.19
N LYS A 423 -3.21 9.84 -2.41
CA LYS A 423 -4.49 10.55 -2.50
C LYS A 423 -4.55 11.34 -3.81
N ILE A 424 -5.50 10.97 -4.66
CA ILE A 424 -5.74 11.57 -5.96
C ILE A 424 -7.14 12.17 -5.93
N ASN A 425 -7.21 13.46 -6.24
CA ASN A 425 -8.47 14.16 -6.41
C ASN A 425 -8.83 14.25 -7.89
N CYS A 426 -10.08 14.02 -8.25
CA CYS A 426 -10.53 13.94 -9.62
C CYS A 426 -11.57 15.02 -9.90
N ASP A 427 -11.08 16.22 -10.12
CA ASP A 427 -11.86 17.45 -10.02
C ASP A 427 -11.67 18.32 -11.26
N ARG A 428 -12.43 19.41 -11.36
CA ARG A 428 -12.18 20.48 -12.33
C ARG A 428 -12.03 21.83 -11.64
N PHE A 429 -11.30 22.74 -12.25
CA PHE A 429 -11.28 24.12 -11.81
C PHE A 429 -12.66 24.77 -12.00
N THR A 430 -13.11 25.53 -10.99
CA THR A 430 -14.33 26.34 -11.12
C THR A 430 -14.09 27.64 -11.89
N ASN A 431 -12.81 27.94 -12.22
CA ASN A 431 -12.35 29.12 -12.95
C ASN A 431 -12.77 30.46 -12.30
N SER A 432 -12.93 30.46 -10.98
CA SER A 432 -13.11 31.69 -10.21
C SER A 432 -11.83 32.54 -10.25
N ASN A 433 -11.95 33.78 -10.73
CA ASN A 433 -10.89 34.79 -10.67
C ASN A 433 -11.05 35.72 -9.46
N SER A 434 -11.90 35.37 -8.49
CA SER A 434 -12.19 36.22 -7.35
C SER A 434 -10.96 36.39 -6.45
N THR A 435 -10.79 37.60 -5.93
CA THR A 435 -9.82 37.91 -4.86
C THR A 435 -10.50 38.10 -3.50
N ASP A 436 -11.83 37.95 -3.45
CA ASP A 436 -12.62 38.21 -2.26
C ASP A 436 -12.25 37.25 -1.13
N THR A 437 -12.43 37.74 0.09
CA THR A 437 -12.04 37.06 1.31
C THR A 437 -13.23 36.98 2.26
N GLN A 438 -13.38 35.84 2.92
CA GLN A 438 -14.34 35.67 4.01
C GLN A 438 -13.60 35.48 5.33
N ALA A 439 -14.01 36.21 6.36
CA ALA A 439 -13.42 36.17 7.68
C ALA A 439 -14.43 35.67 8.72
N PHE A 440 -13.98 34.81 9.62
CA PHE A 440 -14.76 34.27 10.72
C PHE A 440 -14.04 34.60 12.03
N HIS A 441 -14.80 35.05 13.02
CA HIS A 441 -14.29 35.37 14.34
C HIS A 441 -15.15 34.73 15.42
N PHE A 442 -14.51 34.03 16.35
CA PHE A 442 -15.13 33.41 17.52
C PHE A 442 -14.43 33.92 18.78
N GLU A 443 -15.16 34.70 19.59
CA GLU A 443 -14.62 35.28 20.81
C GLU A 443 -14.41 34.19 21.87
N ARG A 444 -13.20 34.11 22.43
CA ARG A 444 -12.83 33.14 23.48
C ARG A 444 -13.19 31.67 23.15
N ALA A 445 -13.16 31.34 21.87
CA ALA A 445 -13.39 29.99 21.39
C ALA A 445 -12.50 29.74 20.17
N ASP A 446 -12.20 28.46 19.96
CA ASP A 446 -11.66 27.99 18.69
C ASP A 446 -12.79 27.27 17.93
N ALA A 447 -12.63 27.12 16.62
CA ALA A 447 -13.62 26.46 15.78
C ALA A 447 -12.98 25.61 14.68
N ILE A 448 -13.77 24.69 14.13
CA ILE A 448 -13.56 24.17 12.78
C ILE A 448 -14.69 24.71 11.93
N VAL A 449 -14.34 25.41 10.85
CA VAL A 449 -15.31 26.00 9.94
C VAL A 449 -15.25 25.24 8.62
N TYR A 450 -16.41 24.82 8.14
CA TYR A 450 -16.62 24.24 6.83
C TYR A 450 -17.45 25.21 5.99
N VAL A 451 -17.04 25.41 4.75
CA VAL A 451 -17.79 26.16 3.74
C VAL A 451 -18.17 25.18 2.64
N VAL A 452 -19.45 24.82 2.60
CA VAL A 452 -20.04 23.93 1.59
C VAL A 452 -20.55 24.81 0.46
N PHE A 453 -19.96 24.71 -0.72
CA PHE A 453 -20.47 25.38 -1.92
C PHE A 453 -21.47 24.48 -2.62
N LYS A 454 -22.73 24.91 -2.62
CA LYS A 454 -23.85 24.09 -3.09
C LYS A 454 -23.81 23.92 -4.61
N ASP A 455 -23.49 24.99 -5.32
CA ASP A 455 -23.52 25.03 -6.79
C ASP A 455 -22.33 24.28 -7.44
N GLN A 456 -21.25 24.04 -6.68
CA GLN A 456 -19.97 23.54 -7.21
C GLN A 456 -19.52 22.22 -6.57
N ARG A 457 -20.35 21.61 -5.72
CA ARG A 457 -20.03 20.37 -4.98
C ARG A 457 -18.65 20.47 -4.30
N SER A 458 -18.41 21.57 -3.60
CA SER A 458 -17.09 21.87 -3.01
C SER A 458 -17.18 21.97 -1.50
N LEU A 459 -16.15 21.52 -0.80
CA LEU A 459 -15.96 21.69 0.63
C LEU A 459 -14.59 22.30 0.90
N ILE A 460 -14.57 23.47 1.55
CA ILE A 460 -13.33 24.11 1.96
C ILE A 460 -13.35 24.42 3.46
N GLN A 461 -12.18 24.30 4.09
CA GLN A 461 -11.94 24.80 5.44
C GLN A 461 -11.13 26.10 5.37
N PRO A 462 -11.60 27.21 5.96
CA PRO A 462 -10.80 28.42 6.13
C PRO A 462 -9.56 28.13 6.99
N THR A 463 -8.45 28.80 6.68
CA THR A 463 -7.22 28.69 7.47
C THR A 463 -7.22 29.70 8.61
N GLY A 464 -6.80 29.30 9.80
CA GLY A 464 -6.80 30.19 10.95
C GLY A 464 -6.55 29.49 12.28
N ALA A 465 -6.45 30.29 13.34
CA ALA A 465 -6.27 29.83 14.71
C ALA A 465 -6.71 30.93 15.69
N ASN A 466 -6.85 30.59 16.97
CA ASN A 466 -7.19 31.51 18.04
C ASN A 466 -8.47 32.29 17.74
N GLY A 467 -9.52 31.56 17.34
CA GLY A 467 -10.80 32.12 16.97
C GLY A 467 -10.85 32.94 15.68
N ASN A 468 -9.74 33.13 14.96
CA ASN A 468 -9.69 33.95 13.73
C ASN A 468 -9.39 33.09 12.51
N TYR A 469 -10.31 33.04 11.55
CA TYR A 469 -10.20 32.21 10.35
C TYR A 469 -10.49 32.99 9.08
N VAL A 470 -9.76 32.68 8.03
CA VAL A 470 -9.82 33.40 6.76
C VAL A 470 -9.86 32.40 5.60
N LEU A 471 -10.81 32.61 4.69
CA LEU A 471 -10.89 31.94 3.40
C LEU A 471 -10.66 32.98 2.30
N ARG A 472 -9.72 32.73 1.40
CA ARG A 472 -9.35 33.66 0.31
C ARG A 472 -9.84 33.13 -1.04
N LYS A 473 -9.89 34.02 -2.03
CA LYS A 473 -10.27 33.72 -3.43
C LYS A 473 -11.68 33.13 -3.56
N VAL A 474 -12.59 33.57 -2.70
CA VAL A 474 -13.97 33.07 -2.66
C VAL A 474 -14.77 33.67 -3.81
N PRO A 475 -15.38 32.88 -4.71
CA PRO A 475 -16.27 33.42 -5.73
C PRO A 475 -17.50 34.08 -5.09
N THR A 476 -17.71 35.37 -5.35
CA THR A 476 -18.80 36.21 -4.82
C THR A 476 -20.17 35.78 -5.37
N GLY A 477 -21.22 35.86 -4.56
CA GLY A 477 -22.60 35.58 -4.95
C GLY A 477 -22.95 34.09 -5.09
N THR A 478 -22.04 33.19 -4.70
CA THR A 478 -22.23 31.72 -4.76
C THR A 478 -23.05 31.24 -3.58
N ASN A 479 -23.96 30.29 -3.78
CA ASN A 479 -24.74 29.74 -2.68
C ASN A 479 -23.86 28.82 -1.83
N VAL A 480 -23.79 29.12 -0.53
CA VAL A 480 -22.98 28.37 0.42
C VAL A 480 -23.74 28.08 1.70
N ARG A 481 -23.30 27.00 2.36
CA ARG A 481 -23.58 26.75 3.76
C ARG A 481 -22.30 26.86 4.57
N TYR A 482 -22.30 27.71 5.57
CA TYR A 482 -21.26 27.73 6.59
C TYR A 482 -21.69 26.79 7.72
N VAL A 483 -20.79 25.91 8.14
CA VAL A 483 -20.96 25.04 9.31
C VAL A 483 -19.75 25.26 10.20
N ALA A 484 -19.95 25.84 11.38
CA ALA A 484 -18.90 26.03 12.36
C ALA A 484 -19.14 25.13 13.58
N VAL A 485 -18.17 24.29 13.92
CA VAL A 485 -18.14 23.58 15.21
C VAL A 485 -17.25 24.37 16.15
N ILE A 486 -17.85 24.97 17.16
CA ILE A 486 -17.25 25.95 18.07
C ILE A 486 -16.99 25.26 19.40
N TYR A 487 -15.78 25.38 19.94
CA TYR A 487 -15.39 24.81 21.22
C TYR A 487 -14.80 25.89 22.14
N GLY A 488 -15.58 26.23 23.16
CA GLY A 488 -15.28 27.31 24.10
C GLY A 488 -14.31 26.93 25.21
N ASP A 489 -13.89 27.93 25.99
CA ASP A 489 -13.02 27.77 27.18
C ASP A 489 -13.61 26.86 28.25
N ASP A 490 -14.94 26.75 28.30
CA ASP A 490 -15.69 25.92 29.24
C ASP A 490 -15.78 24.44 28.80
N GLY A 491 -15.29 24.11 27.60
CA GLY A 491 -15.36 22.77 27.02
C GLY A 491 -16.67 22.45 26.33
N ASN A 492 -17.63 23.40 26.31
CA ASN A 492 -18.87 23.22 25.60
C ASN A 492 -18.62 23.25 24.09
N ILE A 493 -19.23 22.30 23.39
CA ILE A 493 -19.20 22.21 21.94
C ILE A 493 -20.55 22.67 21.41
N GLN A 494 -20.51 23.71 20.59
CA GLN A 494 -21.67 24.21 19.89
C GLN A 494 -21.46 24.10 18.38
N MET A 495 -22.56 24.18 17.65
CA MET A 495 -22.54 24.24 16.20
C MET A 495 -23.32 25.47 15.74
N ALA A 496 -22.80 26.17 14.74
CA ALA A 496 -23.48 27.27 14.09
C ALA A 496 -23.60 26.96 12.60
N VAL A 497 -24.78 27.21 12.03
CA VAL A 497 -25.06 26.92 10.62
C VAL A 497 -25.70 28.14 9.99
N LYS A 498 -25.25 28.50 8.79
CA LYS A 498 -25.79 29.62 8.03
C LYS A 498 -25.79 29.30 6.55
N ASP A 499 -26.96 29.35 5.92
CA ASP A 499 -27.10 29.39 4.46
C ASP A 499 -27.06 30.85 4.01
N ALA A 500 -26.21 31.18 3.03
CA ALA A 500 -26.14 32.51 2.46
C ALA A 500 -25.53 32.51 1.07
N LYS A 501 -25.42 33.71 0.48
CA LYS A 501 -24.53 33.94 -0.66
C LYS A 501 -23.20 34.49 -0.17
N THR A 502 -22.11 34.07 -0.80
CA THR A 502 -20.77 34.57 -0.49
C THR A 502 -20.65 36.06 -0.76
N GLU A 503 -20.02 36.78 0.15
CA GLU A 503 -19.70 38.20 0.04
C GLU A 503 -18.29 38.45 0.60
N ASN A 504 -17.66 39.57 0.20
CA ASN A 504 -16.36 39.95 0.74
C ASN A 504 -16.52 40.52 2.16
N GLY A 505 -15.82 39.94 3.14
CA GLY A 505 -15.77 40.45 4.51
C GLY A 505 -16.20 39.44 5.58
N PRO A 506 -16.68 39.92 6.73
CA PRO A 506 -16.93 39.06 7.89
C PRO A 506 -18.23 38.27 7.77
N VAL A 507 -18.18 36.98 8.11
CA VAL A 507 -19.35 36.12 8.26
C VAL A 507 -19.72 36.05 9.73
N LYS A 508 -20.96 36.46 10.04
CA LYS A 508 -21.56 36.34 11.37
C LYS A 508 -22.63 35.24 11.39
N PHE A 509 -22.64 34.48 12.47
CA PHE A 509 -23.68 33.50 12.79
C PHE A 509 -24.67 34.14 13.77
N ASP A 510 -25.97 34.00 13.47
CA ASP A 510 -27.01 34.62 14.29
C ASP A 510 -27.36 33.77 15.53
N ASN A 511 -27.19 32.45 15.43
CA ASN A 511 -27.52 31.51 16.49
C ASN A 511 -26.52 30.34 16.51
N THR A 512 -26.42 29.71 17.67
CA THR A 512 -25.72 28.43 17.87
C THR A 512 -26.67 27.39 18.44
N GLU A 513 -26.34 26.12 18.26
CA GLU A 513 -27.06 24.99 18.82
C GLU A 513 -26.10 23.96 19.43
N GLU A 514 -26.63 23.03 20.21
CA GLU A 514 -25.88 21.90 20.76
C GLU A 514 -25.28 21.04 19.63
N PHE A 515 -23.99 20.71 19.75
CA PHE A 515 -23.30 19.85 18.79
C PHE A 515 -23.84 18.41 18.82
N LYS A 516 -24.14 17.86 17.63
CA LYS A 516 -24.49 16.45 17.43
C LYS A 516 -23.85 15.93 16.15
N ALA A 517 -23.16 14.80 16.21
CA ALA A 517 -22.46 14.19 15.07
C ALA A 517 -23.39 13.99 13.87
N GLU A 518 -24.61 13.47 14.09
CA GLU A 518 -25.61 13.27 13.04
C GLU A 518 -26.02 14.57 12.34
N LYS A 519 -26.13 15.67 13.11
CA LYS A 519 -26.46 16.97 12.52
C LYS A 519 -25.28 17.52 11.73
N LEU A 520 -24.04 17.37 12.22
CA LEU A 520 -22.85 17.76 11.45
C LEU A 520 -22.82 17.03 10.11
N LYS A 521 -22.96 15.70 10.11
CA LYS A 521 -22.99 14.89 8.89
C LYS A 521 -24.07 15.38 7.92
N LYS A 522 -25.28 15.61 8.43
CA LYS A 522 -26.40 16.15 7.66
C LYS A 522 -26.06 17.51 7.04
N TYR A 523 -25.56 18.46 7.82
CA TYR A 523 -25.27 19.82 7.34
C TYR A 523 -24.13 19.88 6.32
N LEU A 524 -23.15 18.97 6.42
CA LEU A 524 -22.06 18.88 5.44
C LEU A 524 -22.55 18.35 4.09
N ASN A 525 -23.49 17.39 4.08
CA ASN A 525 -23.89 16.68 2.87
C ASN A 525 -25.16 17.22 2.20
N GLU A 526 -25.96 18.05 2.89
CA GLU A 526 -27.11 18.72 2.30
C GLU A 526 -26.67 19.84 1.35
N ILE A 527 -26.95 19.65 0.06
CA ILE A 527 -26.63 20.58 -1.04
C ILE A 527 -27.90 21.29 -1.49
#